data_AF-A0A8F0K7D6-F1
#
_entry.id   AF-A0A8F0K7D6-F1
#
_cell.length_a   1.000
_cell.length_b   1.000
_cell.length_c   1.000
_cell.angle_alpha   90.00
_cell.angle_beta   90.00
_cell.angle_gamma   90.00
#
_symmetry.space_group_name_H-M   'P 1'
#
loop_
_entity.id
_entity.type
_entity.pdbx_description
1 polymer ?
#
loop_
_entity_poly.entity_id
_entity_poly.type
_entity_poly.pdbx_seq_one_letter_code
_entity_poly.pdbx_strand_id
1 'polypeptide(L)'
;MAVSFVFKCLIFVFVFIFLLVFRFVYSYLWVPWRIQSHFKKRDVTGPRYRMFTGNSAEVSRLTAEAKTKPIPSGGNPHEFVHRVAPHYHKWSRAYGKTFLYWFGSQPVVATSDPRLIREALTTSSSFDRIGHNPLSKLLYAQGLPGLRGDQWAFHRRIAIQAFTMDKVKRWVPQMVASTMMFLEKWDEMRNGGEEIELDIHKEIHSLSEDMLSRTAFGNNVEEGKRIFALQERMKRLFYLVRWSIYIPGFRFFPSKTNREIWRIEKQIRGSILRLIEKNKTTAAEESGTLLQAFMSPYTYKNGQEEKLGLEEVIDECKTFYFAAKETTGDLMTWVLVLLAMHQEWQNIAREEVIRVLGPTGSPTPDVLQDLKTVSS
;
A
#
# COMPACT_ATOMS: atom_id res chain seq x y z
N MET A 1 38.48 42.87 -21.76
CA MET A 1 37.11 42.38 -21.44
C MET A 1 37.03 40.86 -21.29
N ALA A 2 37.57 40.05 -22.21
CA ALA A 2 37.50 38.58 -22.13
C ALA A 2 38.11 37.96 -20.85
N VAL A 3 39.25 38.47 -20.38
CA VAL A 3 39.93 37.97 -19.16
C VAL A 3 39.09 38.18 -17.89
N SER A 4 38.39 39.31 -17.78
CA SER A 4 37.50 39.61 -16.65
C SER A 4 36.24 38.72 -16.64
N PHE A 5 35.73 38.36 -17.82
CA PHE A 5 34.61 37.45 -17.96
C PHE A 5 34.97 36.02 -17.55
N VAL A 6 36.11 35.50 -18.03
CA VAL A 6 36.61 34.16 -17.66
C VAL A 6 36.86 34.06 -16.16
N PHE A 7 37.45 35.09 -15.54
CA PHE A 7 37.69 35.12 -14.10
C PHE A 7 36.39 35.08 -13.28
N LYS A 8 35.35 35.83 -13.70
CA LYS A 8 34.02 35.78 -13.07
C LYS A 8 33.36 34.40 -13.21
N CYS A 9 33.49 33.76 -14.38
CA CYS A 9 32.99 32.39 -14.58
C CYS A 9 33.70 31.38 -13.67
N LEU A 10 35.02 31.47 -13.52
CA LEU A 10 35.79 30.59 -12.63
C LEU A 10 35.39 30.76 -11.16
N ILE A 11 35.18 32.00 -10.70
CA ILE A 11 34.68 32.26 -9.35
C ILE A 11 33.29 31.66 -9.16
N PHE A 12 32.38 31.83 -10.14
CA PHE A 12 31.05 31.26 -10.06
C PHE A 12 31.08 29.73 -9.97
N VAL A 13 31.89 29.08 -10.81
CA VAL A 13 32.08 27.62 -10.79
C VAL A 13 32.67 27.18 -9.45
N PHE A 14 33.67 27.88 -8.92
CA PHE A 14 34.26 27.57 -7.63
C PHE A 14 33.25 27.71 -6.48
N VAL A 15 32.50 28.81 -6.42
CA VAL A 15 31.45 29.02 -5.41
C VAL A 15 30.38 27.94 -5.52
N PHE A 16 29.97 27.58 -6.73
CA PHE A 16 29.01 26.51 -6.96
C PHE A 16 29.52 25.15 -6.46
N ILE A 17 30.76 24.78 -6.79
CA ILE A 17 31.39 23.54 -6.31
C ILE A 17 31.53 23.57 -4.78
N PHE A 18 31.95 24.70 -4.20
CA PHE A 18 32.05 24.87 -2.75
C PHE A 18 30.70 24.66 -2.06
N LEU A 19 29.62 25.27 -2.57
CA LEU A 19 28.27 25.08 -2.05
C LEU A 19 27.81 23.63 -2.14
N LEU A 20 28.14 22.92 -3.23
CA LEU A 20 27.84 21.50 -3.38
C LEU A 20 28.60 20.64 -2.35
N VAL A 21 29.90 20.88 -2.18
CA VAL A 21 30.74 20.16 -1.21
C VAL A 21 30.28 20.47 0.22
N PHE A 22 30.02 21.73 0.54
CA PHE A 22 29.51 22.15 1.84
C PHE A 22 28.17 21.48 2.15
N ARG A 23 27.20 21.55 1.21
CA ARG A 23 25.90 20.89 1.35
C ARG A 23 26.06 19.38 1.53
N PHE A 24 27.01 18.78 0.82
CA PHE A 24 27.31 17.36 0.92
C PHE A 24 27.87 16.98 2.30
N VAL A 25 28.94 17.66 2.76
CA VAL A 25 29.53 17.45 4.09
C VAL A 25 28.50 17.67 5.19
N TYR A 26 27.72 18.74 5.09
CA TYR A 26 26.66 19.04 6.04
C TYR A 26 25.61 17.93 6.10
N SER A 27 25.10 17.49 4.94
CA SER A 27 23.98 16.53 4.86
C SER A 27 24.39 15.09 5.14
N TYR A 28 25.59 14.67 4.74
CA TYR A 28 26.04 13.27 4.83
C TYR A 28 27.00 12.99 5.98
N LEU A 29 27.65 14.00 6.57
CA LEU A 29 28.56 13.81 7.71
C LEU A 29 28.03 14.50 8.96
N TRP A 30 27.80 15.82 8.90
CA TRP A 30 27.47 16.60 10.09
C TRP A 30 26.10 16.27 10.67
N VAL A 31 25.05 16.27 9.84
CA VAL A 31 23.67 15.96 10.28
C VAL A 31 23.58 14.55 10.87
N PRO A 32 24.09 13.49 10.20
CA PRO A 32 24.06 12.15 10.77
C PRO A 32 24.80 12.04 12.10
N TRP A 33 26.00 12.61 12.20
CA TRP A 33 26.79 12.60 13.43
C TRP A 33 26.08 13.34 14.58
N ARG A 34 25.51 14.52 14.32
CA ARG A 34 24.79 15.32 15.32
C ARG A 34 23.58 14.57 15.86
N ILE A 35 22.77 13.99 14.97
CA ILE A 35 21.54 13.26 15.35
C ILE A 35 21.89 11.98 16.08
N GLN A 36 22.86 11.20 15.59
CA GLN A 36 23.31 9.98 16.27
C GLN A 36 23.81 10.28 17.68
N SER A 37 24.56 11.38 17.85
CA SER A 37 25.04 11.84 19.16
C SER A 37 23.88 12.28 20.07
N HIS A 38 22.85 12.93 19.52
CA HIS A 38 21.66 13.36 20.27
C HIS A 38 20.85 12.18 20.82
N PHE A 39 20.62 11.14 20.00
CA PHE A 39 19.90 9.93 20.41
C PHE A 39 20.73 9.04 21.35
N LYS A 40 22.05 8.95 21.12
CA LYS A 40 22.96 8.21 22.02
C LYS A 40 22.95 8.77 23.45
N LYS A 41 22.80 10.09 23.62
CA LYS A 41 22.66 10.73 24.94
C LYS A 41 21.33 10.41 25.67
N ARG A 42 20.37 9.80 24.97
CA ARG A 42 19.04 9.39 25.47
C ARG A 42 18.87 7.87 25.44
N ASP A 43 19.98 7.13 25.45
CA ASP A 43 20.02 5.66 25.42
C ASP A 43 19.36 5.00 24.20
N VAL A 44 19.05 5.78 23.14
CA VAL A 44 18.59 5.23 21.86
C VAL A 44 19.80 5.05 20.95
N THR A 45 20.17 3.79 20.73
CA THR A 45 21.29 3.41 19.86
C THR A 45 20.78 2.66 18.63
N GLY A 46 21.68 2.20 17.78
CA GLY A 46 21.30 1.48 16.57
C GLY A 46 22.50 1.16 15.67
N PRO A 47 22.26 0.55 14.49
CA PRO A 47 23.33 0.20 13.57
C PRO A 47 24.12 1.44 13.12
N ARG A 48 25.42 1.25 12.92
CA ARG A 48 26.33 2.32 12.50
C ARG A 48 25.89 2.92 11.15
N TYR A 49 25.88 4.25 11.06
CA TYR A 49 25.68 4.98 9.82
C TYR A 49 26.78 4.66 8.79
N ARG A 50 26.39 4.39 7.55
CA ARG A 50 27.32 4.28 6.41
C ARG A 50 27.07 5.44 5.45
N MET A 51 28.16 6.08 5.03
CA MET A 51 28.10 7.20 4.09
C MET A 51 27.39 6.78 2.80
N PHE A 52 26.61 7.69 2.22
CA PHE A 52 25.71 7.51 1.06
C PHE A 52 24.54 6.56 1.26
N THR A 53 24.77 5.33 1.76
CA THR A 53 23.74 4.28 1.78
C THR A 53 22.95 4.16 3.08
N GLY A 54 23.45 4.75 4.17
CA GLY A 54 22.89 4.53 5.50
C GLY A 54 22.93 3.04 5.83
N ASN A 55 21.79 2.46 6.19
CA ASN A 55 21.62 1.04 6.43
C ASN A 55 20.84 0.32 5.31
N SER A 56 20.44 1.03 4.25
CA SER A 56 19.61 0.49 3.16
C SER A 56 20.20 -0.77 2.52
N ALA A 57 21.52 -0.81 2.27
CA ALA A 57 22.18 -1.98 1.70
C ALA A 57 22.15 -3.20 2.65
N GLU A 58 22.27 -2.99 3.96
CA GLU A 58 22.16 -4.06 4.95
C GLU A 58 20.72 -4.58 5.02
N VAL A 59 19.72 -3.69 4.99
CA VAL A 59 18.30 -4.06 4.96
C VAL A 59 17.99 -4.91 3.72
N SER A 60 18.47 -4.51 2.54
CA SER A 60 18.31 -5.27 1.30
C SER A 60 18.92 -6.67 1.40
N ARG A 61 20.15 -6.77 1.92
CA ARG A 61 20.83 -8.07 2.11
C ARG A 61 20.06 -8.98 3.07
N LEU A 62 19.65 -8.47 4.22
CA LEU A 62 18.87 -9.22 5.20
C LEU A 62 17.52 -9.66 4.64
N THR A 63 16.88 -8.81 3.83
CA THR A 63 15.61 -9.16 3.15
C THR A 63 15.83 -10.27 2.11
N ALA A 64 16.92 -10.22 1.34
CA ALA A 64 17.23 -11.26 0.37
C ALA A 64 17.53 -12.60 1.06
N GLU A 65 18.35 -12.61 2.11
CA GLU A 65 18.66 -13.81 2.89
C GLU A 65 17.43 -14.41 3.57
N ALA A 66 16.54 -13.59 4.12
CA ALA A 66 15.31 -14.07 4.74
C ALA A 66 14.37 -14.78 3.74
N LYS A 67 14.42 -14.39 2.46
CA LYS A 67 13.60 -14.98 1.40
C LYS A 67 14.12 -16.31 0.87
N THR A 68 15.42 -16.62 1.02
CA THR A 68 16.00 -17.87 0.49
C THR A 68 15.65 -19.10 1.34
N LYS A 69 15.37 -18.90 2.63
CA LYS A 69 14.95 -19.97 3.54
C LYS A 69 13.42 -20.10 3.48
N PRO A 70 12.80 -21.27 3.62
CA PRO A 70 11.36 -21.38 3.86
C PRO A 70 11.00 -20.93 5.30
N ILE A 71 9.72 -20.72 5.58
CA ILE A 71 9.26 -20.64 6.98
C ILE A 71 9.45 -22.05 7.58
N PRO A 72 10.11 -22.23 8.73
CA PRO A 72 10.32 -23.55 9.31
C PRO A 72 8.97 -24.25 9.55
N SER A 73 8.73 -25.37 8.87
CA SER A 73 7.45 -26.11 8.84
C SER A 73 7.07 -26.81 10.16
N GLY A 74 7.66 -26.42 11.29
CA GLY A 74 7.38 -26.98 12.62
C GLY A 74 7.62 -26.01 13.77
N GLY A 75 7.88 -24.73 13.48
CA GLY A 75 7.96 -23.68 14.50
C GLY A 75 6.59 -23.04 14.77
N ASN A 76 6.51 -22.15 15.76
CA ASN A 76 5.32 -21.34 16.00
C ASN A 76 4.97 -20.56 14.70
N PRO A 77 3.82 -20.82 14.04
CA PRO A 77 3.46 -20.19 12.77
C PRO A 77 3.32 -18.67 12.89
N HIS A 78 3.17 -18.16 14.11
CA HIS A 78 3.10 -16.74 14.40
C HIS A 78 4.49 -16.06 14.46
N GLU A 79 5.60 -16.81 14.40
CA GLU A 79 6.94 -16.25 14.40
C GLU A 79 7.42 -15.91 12.97
N PHE A 80 6.73 -15.04 12.25
CA PHE A 80 7.08 -14.67 10.86
C PHE A 80 7.86 -13.34 10.75
N VAL A 81 8.02 -12.59 11.84
CA VAL A 81 8.65 -11.25 11.82
C VAL A 81 10.09 -11.30 11.33
N HIS A 82 10.83 -12.36 11.67
CA HIS A 82 12.20 -12.57 11.21
C HIS A 82 12.29 -12.73 9.68
N ARG A 83 11.19 -13.11 9.01
CA ARG A 83 11.09 -13.21 7.55
C ARG A 83 10.60 -11.91 6.90
N VAL A 84 9.54 -11.32 7.44
CA VAL A 84 8.87 -10.15 6.86
C VAL A 84 9.68 -8.87 7.09
N ALA A 85 10.25 -8.71 8.29
CA ALA A 85 11.05 -7.55 8.69
C ALA A 85 12.35 -8.00 9.38
N PRO A 86 13.27 -8.69 8.67
CA PRO A 86 14.47 -9.30 9.25
C PRO A 86 15.39 -8.28 9.93
N HIS A 87 15.52 -7.10 9.33
CA HIS A 87 16.31 -6.00 9.89
C HIS A 87 15.73 -5.52 11.22
N TYR A 88 14.40 -5.38 11.31
CA TYR A 88 13.72 -5.00 12.54
C TYR A 88 13.90 -6.07 13.62
N HIS A 89 13.65 -7.34 13.27
CA HIS A 89 13.84 -8.47 14.19
C HIS A 89 15.26 -8.55 14.74
N LYS A 90 16.28 -8.39 13.88
CA LYS A 90 17.68 -8.40 14.27
C LYS A 90 18.05 -7.22 15.16
N TRP A 91 17.64 -6.01 14.78
CA TRP A 91 18.06 -4.79 15.47
C TRP A 91 17.29 -4.54 16.77
N SER A 92 16.01 -4.93 16.86
CA SER A 92 15.27 -4.82 18.12
C SER A 92 15.87 -5.70 19.23
N ARG A 93 16.39 -6.89 18.87
CA ARG A 93 17.13 -7.77 19.79
C ARG A 93 18.49 -7.19 20.20
N ALA A 94 19.15 -6.46 19.30
CA ALA A 94 20.49 -5.93 19.56
C ALA A 94 20.49 -4.57 20.29
N TYR A 95 19.49 -3.72 20.02
CA TYR A 95 19.46 -2.32 20.47
C TYR A 95 18.23 -1.98 21.34
N GLY A 96 17.33 -2.95 21.55
CA GLY A 96 16.11 -2.78 22.32
C GLY A 96 14.90 -2.36 21.50
N LYS A 97 13.79 -2.05 22.19
CA LYS A 97 12.48 -1.76 21.57
C LYS A 97 12.50 -0.55 20.65
N THR A 98 13.36 0.43 20.93
CA THR A 98 13.49 1.67 20.17
C THR A 98 14.92 1.83 19.71
N PHE A 99 15.14 2.00 18.41
CA PHE A 99 16.47 2.14 17.83
C PHE A 99 16.50 3.11 16.64
N LEU A 100 17.66 3.70 16.39
CA LEU A 100 17.90 4.63 15.29
C LEU A 100 18.65 3.95 14.14
N TYR A 101 18.11 4.01 12.93
CA TYR A 101 18.80 3.57 11.71
C TYR A 101 18.68 4.63 10.61
N TRP A 102 19.25 4.34 9.44
CA TRP A 102 19.44 5.33 8.37
C TRP A 102 18.98 4.83 7.01
N PHE A 103 18.33 5.71 6.25
CA PHE A 103 18.00 5.50 4.84
C PHE A 103 18.69 6.56 3.99
N GLY A 104 19.81 6.20 3.36
CA GLY A 104 20.77 7.21 2.93
C GLY A 104 21.18 8.09 4.12
N SER A 105 21.14 9.41 3.98
CA SER A 105 21.38 10.35 5.10
C SER A 105 20.15 10.64 5.97
N GLN A 106 18.98 10.07 5.66
CA GLN A 106 17.77 10.31 6.44
C GLN A 106 17.73 9.42 7.70
N PRO A 107 17.60 10.00 8.91
CA PRO A 107 17.44 9.23 10.13
C PRO A 107 16.03 8.63 10.22
N VAL A 108 15.92 7.41 10.72
CA VAL A 108 14.65 6.75 11.00
C VAL A 108 14.69 6.15 12.40
N VAL A 109 13.73 6.53 13.23
CA VAL A 109 13.53 5.92 14.55
C VAL A 109 12.48 4.83 14.40
N ALA A 110 12.87 3.59 14.71
CA ALA A 110 11.97 2.46 14.80
C ALA A 110 11.65 2.18 16.26
N THR A 111 10.38 1.91 16.58
CA THR A 111 9.94 1.56 17.93
C THR A 111 8.94 0.41 17.92
N SER A 112 9.00 -0.43 18.96
CA SER A 112 7.97 -1.42 19.35
C SER A 112 7.32 -1.06 20.69
N ASP A 113 7.64 0.10 21.29
CA ASP A 113 7.01 0.52 22.55
C ASP A 113 5.57 1.00 22.26
N PRO A 114 4.53 0.31 22.77
CA PRO A 114 3.14 0.67 22.51
C PRO A 114 2.79 2.09 22.99
N ARG A 115 3.47 2.59 24.02
CA ARG A 115 3.21 3.95 24.55
C ARG A 115 3.66 5.00 23.54
N LEU A 116 4.87 4.85 22.99
CA LEU A 116 5.39 5.74 21.96
C LEU A 116 4.59 5.64 20.66
N ILE A 117 4.18 4.43 20.27
CA ILE A 117 3.32 4.24 19.10
C ILE A 117 1.99 4.95 19.30
N ARG A 118 1.34 4.78 20.46
CA ARG A 118 0.10 5.47 20.80
C ARG A 118 0.28 6.98 20.73
N GLU A 119 1.28 7.52 21.42
CA GLU A 119 1.57 8.95 21.45
C GLU A 119 1.82 9.52 20.05
N ALA A 120 2.59 8.83 19.22
CA ALA A 120 2.86 9.24 17.85
C ALA A 120 1.63 9.23 16.94
N LEU A 121 0.71 8.27 17.14
CA LEU A 121 -0.51 8.14 16.35
C LEU A 121 -1.65 9.05 16.82
N THR A 122 -1.67 9.46 18.09
CA THR A 122 -2.72 10.31 18.66
C THR A 122 -2.38 11.80 18.67
N THR A 123 -1.09 12.16 18.74
CA THR A 123 -0.65 13.56 18.82
C THR A 123 -0.54 14.17 17.42
N SER A 124 -1.68 14.61 16.88
CA SER A 124 -1.86 15.00 15.47
C SER A 124 -1.03 16.20 14.99
N SER A 125 -0.55 17.08 15.89
CA SER A 125 0.19 18.29 15.50
C SER A 125 1.70 18.08 15.38
N SER A 126 2.26 17.04 16.01
CA SER A 126 3.72 16.86 16.13
C SER A 126 4.27 15.80 15.19
N PHE A 127 3.41 14.90 14.69
CA PHE A 127 3.80 13.82 13.78
C PHE A 127 3.01 13.91 12.47
N ASP A 128 3.74 14.02 11.36
CA ASP A 128 3.21 13.84 10.02
C ASP A 128 3.81 12.57 9.41
N ARG A 129 3.14 12.02 8.38
CA ARG A 129 3.63 10.86 7.64
C ARG A 129 5.00 11.17 7.04
N ILE A 130 5.91 10.20 7.10
CA ILE A 130 7.25 10.33 6.51
C ILE A 130 7.12 10.66 5.02
N GLY A 131 8.00 11.54 4.53
CA GLY A 131 8.10 11.85 3.10
C GLY A 131 8.31 10.58 2.29
N HIS A 132 7.40 10.33 1.36
CA HIS A 132 7.50 9.20 0.44
C HIS A 132 8.79 9.28 -0.36
N ASN A 133 9.53 8.17 -0.41
CA ASN A 133 10.52 7.97 -1.46
C ASN A 133 9.78 8.23 -2.80
N PRO A 134 10.28 9.05 -3.74
CA PRO A 134 9.59 9.28 -5.01
C PRO A 134 9.22 8.00 -5.76
N LEU A 135 9.89 6.88 -5.46
CA LEU A 135 9.57 5.55 -5.96
C LEU A 135 8.28 4.94 -5.36
N SER A 136 7.79 5.37 -4.20
CA SER A 136 6.49 4.91 -3.68
C SER A 136 5.31 5.54 -4.41
N LYS A 137 5.51 6.67 -5.12
CA LYS A 137 4.53 7.21 -6.09
C LYS A 137 4.22 6.24 -7.23
N LEU A 138 5.07 5.23 -7.46
CA LEU A 138 4.79 4.19 -8.46
C LEU A 138 3.48 3.44 -8.18
N LEU A 139 3.14 3.25 -6.91
CA LEU A 139 1.95 2.48 -6.53
C LEU A 139 0.71 3.36 -6.31
N TYR A 140 0.89 4.50 -5.63
CA TYR A 140 -0.24 5.32 -5.15
C TYR A 140 -0.28 6.72 -5.79
N ALA A 141 0.57 7.01 -6.77
CA ALA A 141 0.63 8.30 -7.46
C ALA A 141 0.61 9.51 -6.50
N GLN A 142 -0.28 10.49 -6.70
CA GLN A 142 -0.61 11.53 -5.71
C GLN A 142 -1.96 11.29 -5.03
N GLY A 143 -2.38 10.04 -4.85
CA GLY A 143 -3.58 9.72 -4.07
C GLY A 143 -3.38 9.86 -2.56
N LEU A 144 -4.43 9.54 -1.80
CA LEU A 144 -4.51 9.73 -0.35
C LEU A 144 -3.26 9.37 0.49
N PRO A 145 -2.54 8.26 0.26
CA PRO A 145 -1.33 7.93 1.01
C PRO A 145 -0.23 8.98 0.86
N GLY A 146 -0.17 9.67 -0.29
CA GLY A 146 0.85 10.67 -0.64
C GLY A 146 0.52 12.11 -0.24
N LEU A 147 -0.75 12.43 -0.02
CA LEU A 147 -1.23 13.77 0.30
C LEU A 147 -1.04 14.13 1.78
N ARG A 148 -0.99 15.44 2.06
CA ARG A 148 -0.79 16.01 3.40
C ARG A 148 -1.69 17.21 3.66
N GLY A 149 -1.82 17.58 4.93
CA GLY A 149 -2.55 18.79 5.35
C GLY A 149 -3.96 18.87 4.77
N ASP A 150 -4.31 20.07 4.29
CA ASP A 150 -5.65 20.36 3.78
C ASP A 150 -6.02 19.56 2.53
N GLN A 151 -5.05 19.30 1.63
CA GLN A 151 -5.28 18.46 0.46
C GLN A 151 -5.66 17.03 0.85
N TRP A 152 -4.96 16.46 1.83
CA TRP A 152 -5.33 15.14 2.35
C TRP A 152 -6.70 15.16 3.01
N ALA A 153 -6.99 16.18 3.83
CA ALA A 153 -8.27 16.30 4.50
C ALA A 153 -9.42 16.40 3.48
N PHE A 154 -9.23 17.17 2.40
CA PHE A 154 -10.15 17.30 1.29
C PHE A 154 -10.42 15.97 0.59
N HIS A 155 -9.38 15.30 0.08
CA HIS A 155 -9.53 14.01 -0.60
C HIS A 155 -10.15 12.94 0.31
N ARG A 156 -9.78 12.95 1.61
CA ARG A 156 -10.30 11.97 2.57
C ARG A 156 -11.79 12.17 2.82
N ARG A 157 -12.26 13.43 2.89
CA ARG A 157 -13.70 13.72 3.01
C ARG A 157 -14.48 13.15 1.83
N ILE A 158 -14.00 13.40 0.60
CA ILE A 158 -14.64 12.85 -0.61
C ILE A 158 -14.64 11.33 -0.57
N ALA A 159 -13.50 10.71 -0.28
CA ALA A 159 -13.40 9.26 -0.26
C ALA A 159 -14.32 8.60 0.79
N ILE A 160 -14.43 9.17 1.99
CA ILE A 160 -15.31 8.63 3.05
C ILE A 160 -16.78 8.59 2.60
N GLN A 161 -17.24 9.53 1.77
CA GLN A 161 -18.61 9.50 1.23
C GLN A 161 -18.89 8.28 0.36
N ALA A 162 -17.86 7.62 -0.20
CA ALA A 162 -18.02 6.39 -0.96
C ALA A 162 -18.27 5.17 -0.06
N PHE A 163 -17.85 5.23 1.21
CA PHE A 163 -17.87 4.11 2.16
C PHE A 163 -18.91 4.30 3.28
N THR A 164 -20.03 4.96 2.98
CA THR A 164 -21.17 5.01 3.91
C THR A 164 -21.80 3.62 4.03
N MET A 165 -22.39 3.31 5.19
CA MET A 165 -22.99 1.99 5.44
C MET A 165 -24.00 1.61 4.35
N ASP A 166 -24.87 2.54 3.94
CA ASP A 166 -25.86 2.30 2.89
C ASP A 166 -25.24 1.92 1.53
N LYS A 167 -24.09 2.51 1.19
CA LYS A 167 -23.37 2.17 -0.06
C LYS A 167 -22.67 0.83 0.06
N VAL A 168 -22.02 0.56 1.19
CA VAL A 168 -21.34 -0.72 1.45
C VAL A 168 -22.33 -1.88 1.46
N LYS A 169 -23.52 -1.72 2.07
CA LYS A 169 -24.57 -2.74 2.06
C LYS A 169 -25.01 -3.11 0.63
N ARG A 170 -25.02 -2.16 -0.31
CA ARG A 170 -25.35 -2.43 -1.73
C ARG A 170 -24.31 -3.28 -2.46
N TRP A 171 -23.08 -3.37 -1.95
CA TRP A 171 -22.02 -4.18 -2.54
C TRP A 171 -22.11 -5.66 -2.15
N VAL A 172 -22.76 -5.98 -1.02
CA VAL A 172 -22.84 -7.35 -0.48
C VAL A 172 -23.40 -8.35 -1.50
N PRO A 173 -24.52 -8.09 -2.21
CA PRO A 173 -25.02 -9.05 -3.20
C PRO A 173 -24.03 -9.34 -4.34
N GLN A 174 -23.26 -8.31 -4.76
CA GLN A 174 -22.23 -8.48 -5.79
C GLN A 174 -21.06 -9.32 -5.27
N MET A 175 -20.65 -9.12 -4.02
CA MET A 175 -19.61 -9.91 -3.38
C MET A 175 -20.03 -11.38 -3.22
N VAL A 176 -21.28 -11.64 -2.81
CA VAL A 176 -21.85 -13.00 -2.74
C VAL A 176 -21.84 -13.63 -4.13
N ALA A 177 -22.33 -12.93 -5.16
CA ALA A 177 -22.31 -13.45 -6.53
C ALA A 177 -20.89 -13.78 -7.01
N SER A 178 -19.92 -12.90 -6.79
CA SER A 178 -18.49 -13.15 -7.08
C SER A 178 -17.95 -14.39 -6.39
N THR A 179 -18.33 -14.59 -5.11
CA THR A 179 -17.91 -15.77 -4.33
C THR A 179 -18.53 -17.05 -4.86
N MET A 180 -19.82 -17.04 -5.22
CA MET A 180 -20.51 -18.23 -5.72
C MET A 180 -19.93 -18.72 -7.04
N MET A 181 -19.72 -17.85 -8.04
CA MET A 181 -19.10 -18.31 -9.31
C MET A 181 -17.68 -18.84 -9.10
N PHE A 182 -16.99 -18.34 -8.08
CA PHE A 182 -15.65 -18.80 -7.75
C PHE A 182 -15.66 -20.18 -7.07
N LEU A 183 -16.64 -20.45 -6.20
CA LEU A 183 -16.87 -21.78 -5.63
C LEU A 183 -17.30 -22.78 -6.72
N GLU A 184 -18.17 -22.37 -7.65
CA GLU A 184 -18.56 -23.18 -8.81
C GLU A 184 -17.33 -23.58 -9.64
N LYS A 185 -16.43 -22.63 -9.91
CA LYS A 185 -15.17 -22.90 -10.60
C LYS A 185 -14.29 -23.90 -9.86
N TRP A 186 -14.26 -23.87 -8.52
CA TRP A 186 -13.54 -24.86 -7.72
C TRP A 186 -14.18 -26.25 -7.81
N ASP A 187 -15.52 -26.33 -7.77
CA ASP A 187 -16.25 -27.58 -7.98
C ASP A 187 -16.01 -28.16 -9.37
N GLU A 188 -15.95 -27.33 -10.40
CA GLU A 188 -15.58 -27.73 -11.77
C GLU A 188 -14.15 -28.27 -11.84
N MET A 189 -13.17 -27.57 -11.22
CA MET A 189 -11.78 -28.03 -11.16
C MET A 189 -11.63 -29.37 -10.43
N ARG A 190 -12.45 -29.60 -9.40
CA ARG A 190 -12.51 -30.87 -8.68
C ARG A 190 -12.92 -32.03 -9.58
N ASN A 191 -13.72 -31.77 -10.62
CA ASN A 191 -14.14 -32.74 -11.63
C ASN A 191 -14.66 -34.06 -11.01
N GLY A 192 -15.47 -33.95 -9.94
CA GLY A 192 -16.03 -35.09 -9.23
C GLY A 192 -15.09 -35.82 -8.26
N GLY A 193 -13.85 -35.37 -8.08
CA GLY A 193 -12.96 -35.85 -7.01
C GLY A 193 -13.44 -35.45 -5.61
N GLU A 194 -12.81 -36.00 -4.57
CA GLU A 194 -13.10 -35.61 -3.17
C GLU A 194 -12.33 -34.35 -2.75
N GLU A 195 -11.12 -34.17 -3.26
CA GLU A 195 -10.19 -33.10 -2.87
C GLU A 195 -9.55 -32.41 -4.08
N ILE A 196 -9.11 -31.16 -3.89
CA ILE A 196 -8.34 -30.38 -4.86
C ILE A 196 -7.18 -29.65 -4.18
N GLU A 197 -6.03 -29.61 -4.85
CA GLU A 197 -4.91 -28.78 -4.43
C GLU A 197 -4.95 -27.42 -5.15
N LEU A 198 -4.93 -26.34 -4.39
CA LEU A 198 -5.05 -24.97 -4.90
C LEU A 198 -4.00 -24.04 -4.31
N ASP A 199 -3.48 -23.14 -5.14
CA ASP A 199 -2.77 -21.96 -4.67
C ASP A 199 -3.78 -20.90 -4.20
N ILE A 200 -4.09 -20.94 -2.90
CA ILE A 200 -5.07 -20.05 -2.26
C ILE A 200 -4.67 -18.57 -2.39
N HIS A 201 -3.39 -18.23 -2.44
CA HIS A 201 -2.96 -16.83 -2.62
C HIS A 201 -3.44 -16.31 -3.97
N LYS A 202 -3.16 -17.07 -5.03
CA LYS A 202 -3.57 -16.72 -6.39
C LYS A 202 -5.10 -16.67 -6.54
N GLU A 203 -5.79 -17.69 -6.04
CA GLU A 203 -7.24 -17.82 -6.22
C GLU A 203 -7.99 -16.72 -5.44
N ILE A 204 -7.60 -16.42 -4.20
CA ILE A 204 -8.22 -15.35 -3.40
C ILE A 204 -7.91 -13.95 -3.94
N HIS A 205 -6.70 -13.72 -4.45
CA HIS A 205 -6.41 -12.47 -5.15
C HIS A 205 -7.28 -12.30 -6.41
N SER A 206 -7.53 -13.37 -7.17
CA SER A 206 -8.47 -13.36 -8.30
C SER A 206 -9.91 -13.06 -7.86
N LEU A 207 -10.36 -13.61 -6.73
CA LEU A 207 -11.68 -13.31 -6.17
C LEU A 207 -11.79 -11.83 -5.76
N SER A 208 -10.75 -11.31 -5.09
CA SER A 208 -10.70 -9.90 -4.68
C SER A 208 -10.69 -8.96 -5.89
N GLU A 209 -10.04 -9.32 -7.00
CA GLU A 209 -10.09 -8.57 -8.25
C GLU A 209 -11.51 -8.51 -8.84
N ASP A 210 -12.23 -9.63 -8.86
CA ASP A 210 -13.59 -9.69 -9.40
C ASP A 210 -14.58 -8.88 -8.54
N MET A 211 -14.55 -9.08 -7.22
CA MET A 211 -15.36 -8.32 -6.26
C MET A 211 -15.12 -6.82 -6.39
N LEU A 212 -13.85 -6.39 -6.37
CA LEU A 212 -13.52 -4.99 -6.49
C LEU A 212 -13.90 -4.45 -7.87
N SER A 213 -13.80 -5.27 -8.93
CA SER A 213 -14.21 -4.82 -10.25
C SER A 213 -15.70 -4.50 -10.32
N ARG A 214 -16.55 -5.37 -9.77
CA ARG A 214 -18.01 -5.18 -9.78
C ARG A 214 -18.43 -4.00 -8.91
N THR A 215 -17.85 -3.90 -7.73
CA THR A 215 -18.21 -2.88 -6.72
C THR A 215 -17.63 -1.49 -7.04
N ALA A 216 -16.41 -1.41 -7.60
CA ALA A 216 -15.75 -0.15 -7.90
C ALA A 216 -16.01 0.37 -9.32
N PHE A 217 -16.19 -0.50 -10.31
CA PHE A 217 -16.34 -0.13 -11.73
C PHE A 217 -17.71 -0.45 -12.34
N GLY A 218 -18.60 -1.08 -11.57
CA GLY A 218 -19.83 -1.67 -12.11
C GLY A 218 -19.51 -2.84 -13.05
N ASN A 219 -20.36 -3.06 -14.05
CA ASN A 219 -20.26 -4.21 -14.99
C ASN A 219 -19.04 -4.16 -15.94
N ASN A 220 -18.01 -3.35 -15.67
CA ASN A 220 -16.80 -3.22 -16.49
C ASN A 220 -15.63 -4.10 -15.99
N VAL A 221 -15.90 -5.40 -15.81
CA VAL A 221 -14.95 -6.34 -15.19
C VAL A 221 -13.65 -6.49 -15.98
N GLU A 222 -13.70 -6.44 -17.30
CA GLU A 222 -12.53 -6.61 -18.17
C GLU A 222 -11.47 -5.50 -18.00
N GLU A 223 -11.91 -4.23 -17.96
CA GLU A 223 -11.01 -3.10 -17.74
C GLU A 223 -10.43 -3.11 -16.32
N GLY A 224 -11.22 -3.53 -15.32
CA GLY A 224 -10.75 -3.75 -13.96
C GLY A 224 -9.61 -4.76 -13.89
N LYS A 225 -9.81 -5.96 -14.46
CA LYS A 225 -8.78 -7.01 -14.56
C LYS A 225 -7.51 -6.51 -15.26
N ARG A 226 -7.65 -5.70 -16.32
CA ARG A 226 -6.50 -5.09 -17.01
C ARG A 226 -5.71 -4.15 -16.09
N ILE A 227 -6.38 -3.34 -15.28
CA ILE A 227 -5.73 -2.45 -14.30
C ILE A 227 -4.97 -3.26 -13.26
N PHE A 228 -5.57 -4.30 -12.71
CA PHE A 228 -4.91 -5.14 -11.70
C PHE A 228 -3.66 -5.84 -12.22
N ALA A 229 -3.70 -6.38 -13.45
CA ALA A 229 -2.53 -6.98 -14.08
C ALA A 229 -1.38 -5.97 -14.27
N LEU A 230 -1.70 -4.72 -14.59
CA LEU A 230 -0.72 -3.63 -14.71
C LEU A 230 -0.17 -3.20 -13.35
N GLN A 231 -1.02 -3.10 -12.32
CA GLN A 231 -0.60 -2.81 -10.96
C GLN A 231 0.30 -3.91 -10.39
N GLU A 232 0.05 -5.17 -10.73
CA GLU A 232 0.88 -6.31 -10.34
C GLU A 232 2.30 -6.21 -10.94
N ARG A 233 2.43 -5.75 -12.19
CA ARG A 233 3.73 -5.42 -12.79
C ARG A 233 4.42 -4.25 -12.08
N MET A 234 3.66 -3.19 -11.78
CA MET A 234 4.17 -2.02 -11.06
C MET A 234 4.66 -2.39 -9.65
N LYS A 235 3.94 -3.27 -8.95
CA LYS A 235 4.27 -3.83 -7.64
C LYS A 235 5.62 -4.52 -7.64
N ARG A 236 5.88 -5.37 -8.63
CA ARG A 236 7.19 -6.03 -8.78
C ARG A 236 8.33 -5.02 -8.95
N LEU A 237 8.13 -3.99 -9.79
CA LEU A 237 9.14 -2.93 -9.97
C LEU A 237 9.38 -2.15 -8.68
N PHE A 238 8.32 -1.76 -7.98
CA PHE A 238 8.41 -1.10 -6.69
C PHE A 238 9.20 -1.94 -5.68
N TYR A 239 8.92 -3.24 -5.58
CA TYR A 239 9.60 -4.12 -4.65
C TYR A 239 11.10 -4.30 -4.91
N LEU A 240 11.54 -4.18 -6.16
CA LEU A 240 12.97 -4.18 -6.52
C LEU A 240 13.70 -2.93 -6.02
N VAL A 241 13.00 -1.80 -5.93
CA VAL A 241 13.62 -0.49 -5.66
C VAL A 241 13.23 0.12 -4.32
N ARG A 242 12.33 -0.50 -3.55
CA ARG A 242 11.81 0.02 -2.27
C ARG A 242 12.90 0.28 -1.23
N TRP A 243 13.95 -0.55 -1.21
CA TRP A 243 15.11 -0.36 -0.32
C TRP A 243 16.23 0.49 -0.95
N SER A 244 16.07 0.92 -2.20
CA SER A 244 17.08 1.72 -2.91
C SER A 244 16.97 3.20 -2.56
N ILE A 245 18.11 3.87 -2.56
CA ILE A 245 18.14 5.32 -2.36
C ILE A 245 17.78 6.00 -3.67
N TYR A 246 16.80 6.88 -3.59
CA TYR A 246 16.40 7.67 -4.73
C TYR A 246 17.47 8.73 -5.05
N ILE A 247 17.97 8.70 -6.28
CA ILE A 247 18.84 9.73 -6.83
C ILE A 247 17.95 10.76 -7.55
N PRO A 248 17.93 12.03 -7.12
CA PRO A 248 17.18 13.08 -7.79
C PRO A 248 17.47 13.14 -9.29
N GLY A 249 16.42 13.24 -10.10
CA GLY A 249 16.52 13.30 -11.56
C GLY A 249 16.57 11.95 -12.27
N PHE A 250 16.97 10.87 -11.58
CA PHE A 250 17.07 9.53 -12.21
C PHE A 250 15.73 9.00 -12.72
N ARG A 251 14.60 9.48 -12.15
CA ARG A 251 13.25 9.16 -12.65
C ARG A 251 12.96 9.62 -14.07
N PHE A 252 13.69 10.61 -14.58
CA PHE A 252 13.54 11.16 -15.92
C PHE A 252 14.51 10.54 -16.92
N PHE A 253 15.53 9.83 -16.43
CA PHE A 253 16.49 9.16 -17.29
C PHE A 253 15.81 7.97 -17.98
N PRO A 254 15.89 7.84 -19.32
CA PRO A 254 15.12 6.85 -20.08
C PRO A 254 15.74 5.43 -20.01
N SER A 255 15.96 4.93 -18.79
CA SER A 255 16.39 3.55 -18.53
C SER A 255 15.30 2.54 -18.93
N LYS A 256 15.67 1.26 -19.10
CA LYS A 256 14.70 0.18 -19.38
C LYS A 256 13.58 0.14 -18.34
N THR A 257 13.93 0.26 -17.05
CA THR A 257 12.99 0.27 -15.93
C THR A 257 12.06 1.49 -15.95
N ASN A 258 12.60 2.69 -16.18
CA ASN A 258 11.78 3.91 -16.20
C ASN A 258 10.84 3.94 -17.41
N ARG A 259 11.30 3.49 -18.58
CA ARG A 259 10.44 3.35 -19.77
C ARG A 259 9.28 2.39 -19.52
N GLU A 260 9.54 1.30 -18.82
CA GLU A 260 8.50 0.34 -18.45
C GLU A 260 7.52 0.92 -17.44
N ILE A 261 8.00 1.65 -16.42
CA ILE A 261 7.15 2.39 -15.47
C ILE A 261 6.22 3.36 -16.22
N TRP A 262 6.77 4.21 -17.10
CA TRP A 262 5.98 5.17 -17.86
C TRP A 262 4.95 4.50 -18.77
N ARG A 263 5.31 3.36 -19.37
CA ARG A 263 4.39 2.55 -20.19
C ARG A 263 3.24 2.03 -19.35
N ILE A 264 3.52 1.42 -18.20
CA ILE A 264 2.50 0.88 -17.30
C ILE A 264 1.59 2.01 -16.80
N GLU A 265 2.16 3.14 -16.36
CA GLU A 265 1.41 4.30 -15.90
C GLU A 265 0.48 4.85 -16.98
N LYS A 266 0.97 4.99 -18.22
CA LYS A 266 0.15 5.42 -19.37
C LYS A 266 -1.01 4.45 -19.64
N GLN A 267 -0.78 3.15 -19.54
CA GLN A 267 -1.82 2.14 -19.76
C GLN A 267 -2.86 2.11 -18.62
N ILE A 268 -2.43 2.22 -17.36
CA ILE A 268 -3.35 2.31 -16.21
C ILE A 268 -4.22 3.57 -16.36
N ARG A 269 -3.59 4.73 -16.62
CA ARG A 269 -4.30 5.99 -16.87
C ARG A 269 -5.33 5.85 -17.99
N GLY A 270 -4.93 5.30 -19.13
CA GLY A 270 -5.84 5.12 -20.27
C GLY A 270 -7.03 4.20 -19.94
N SER A 271 -6.83 3.17 -19.12
CA SER A 271 -7.89 2.25 -18.71
C SER A 271 -8.87 2.90 -17.73
N ILE A 272 -8.37 3.69 -16.77
CA ILE A 272 -9.20 4.48 -15.87
C ILE A 272 -9.99 5.54 -16.63
N LEU A 273 -9.39 6.21 -17.63
CA LEU A 273 -10.10 7.18 -18.47
C LEU A 273 -11.24 6.53 -19.26
N ARG A 274 -11.03 5.35 -19.84
CA ARG A 274 -12.11 4.59 -20.51
C ARG A 274 -13.24 4.23 -19.54
N LEU A 275 -12.92 3.87 -18.30
CA LEU A 275 -13.91 3.60 -17.27
C LEU A 275 -14.71 4.86 -16.90
N ILE A 276 -14.05 6.01 -16.77
CA ILE A 276 -14.71 7.30 -16.53
C ILE A 276 -15.67 7.64 -17.67
N GLU A 277 -15.23 7.47 -18.93
CA GLU A 277 -16.04 7.76 -20.10
C GLU A 277 -17.29 6.87 -20.19
N LYS A 278 -17.13 5.55 -20.01
CA LYS A 278 -18.25 4.60 -20.00
C LYS A 278 -19.25 4.84 -18.86
N ASN A 279 -18.77 5.32 -17.71
CA ASN A 279 -19.65 5.63 -16.58
C ASN A 279 -20.42 6.95 -16.77
N LYS A 280 -19.99 7.87 -17.66
CA LYS A 280 -20.73 9.09 -17.99
C LYS A 280 -21.92 8.84 -18.92
N THR A 281 -21.83 7.84 -19.78
CA THR A 281 -22.85 7.55 -20.81
C THR A 281 -23.98 6.67 -20.31
N THR A 282 -23.76 5.94 -19.21
CA THR A 282 -24.80 5.17 -18.53
C THR A 282 -25.48 6.13 -17.57
N ALA A 283 -26.82 6.27 -17.59
CA ALA A 283 -27.56 7.11 -16.64
C ALA A 283 -27.37 6.55 -15.21
N ALA A 284 -26.26 6.96 -14.57
CA ALA A 284 -25.62 6.23 -13.49
C ALA A 284 -25.86 6.86 -12.12
N GLU A 285 -26.89 7.70 -11.94
CA GLU A 285 -27.19 8.31 -10.64
C GLU A 285 -27.47 7.26 -9.53
N GLU A 286 -27.75 6.01 -9.88
CA GLU A 286 -28.15 4.96 -8.93
C GLU A 286 -27.09 3.89 -8.59
N SER A 287 -25.92 3.87 -9.26
CA SER A 287 -25.01 2.71 -9.18
C SER A 287 -24.24 2.57 -7.85
N GLY A 288 -23.98 3.67 -7.14
CA GLY A 288 -23.27 3.65 -5.85
C GLY A 288 -21.82 3.14 -5.93
N THR A 289 -21.20 3.19 -7.12
CA THR A 289 -19.81 2.73 -7.32
C THR A 289 -18.78 3.69 -6.72
N LEU A 290 -17.59 3.17 -6.40
CA LEU A 290 -16.48 3.96 -5.88
C LEU A 290 -16.03 5.05 -6.88
N LEU A 291 -15.95 4.71 -8.17
CA LEU A 291 -15.59 5.66 -9.22
C LEU A 291 -16.59 6.82 -9.29
N GLN A 292 -17.89 6.53 -9.24
CA GLN A 292 -18.92 7.56 -9.22
C GLN A 292 -18.75 8.49 -8.01
N ALA A 293 -18.50 7.92 -6.83
CA ALA A 293 -18.30 8.72 -5.63
C ALA A 293 -17.12 9.72 -5.75
N PHE A 294 -16.03 9.34 -6.42
CA PHE A 294 -14.93 10.28 -6.69
C PHE A 294 -15.27 11.35 -7.75
N MET A 295 -16.21 11.07 -8.65
CA MET A 295 -16.67 12.03 -9.64
C MET A 295 -17.78 12.97 -9.12
N SER A 296 -18.46 12.61 -8.03
CA SER A 296 -19.50 13.43 -7.41
C SER A 296 -18.90 14.59 -6.62
N PRO A 297 -19.54 15.77 -6.65
CA PRO A 297 -19.15 16.87 -5.76
C PRO A 297 -19.48 16.52 -4.30
N TYR A 298 -18.65 17.04 -3.40
CA TYR A 298 -18.92 17.11 -1.98
C TYR A 298 -19.64 18.42 -1.66
N THR A 299 -20.90 18.34 -1.25
CA THR A 299 -21.69 19.51 -0.85
C THR A 299 -21.57 19.75 0.66
N TYR A 300 -21.10 20.94 1.04
CA TYR A 300 -21.04 21.39 2.42
C TYR A 300 -22.42 21.81 2.94
N LYS A 301 -22.59 21.88 4.27
CA LYS A 301 -23.83 22.34 4.91
C LYS A 301 -24.24 23.77 4.51
N ASN A 302 -23.28 24.59 4.07
CA ASN A 302 -23.49 25.95 3.60
C ASN A 302 -23.81 26.03 2.09
N GLY A 303 -23.95 24.89 1.40
CA GLY A 303 -24.22 24.82 -0.04
C GLY A 303 -23.01 24.97 -0.95
N GLN A 304 -21.79 25.17 -0.40
CA GLN A 304 -20.59 25.15 -1.22
C GLN A 304 -20.29 23.73 -1.70
N GLU A 305 -19.75 23.60 -2.91
CA GLU A 305 -19.37 22.32 -3.48
C GLU A 305 -17.88 22.29 -3.79
N GLU A 306 -17.22 21.20 -3.42
CA GLU A 306 -15.86 20.89 -3.85
C GLU A 306 -15.83 19.55 -4.57
N LYS A 307 -14.97 19.42 -5.58
CA LYS A 307 -14.91 18.22 -6.41
C LYS A 307 -13.47 17.94 -6.82
N LEU A 308 -13.14 16.65 -6.90
CA LEU A 308 -11.85 16.22 -7.42
C LEU A 308 -11.72 16.56 -8.92
N GLY A 309 -10.56 17.10 -9.28
CA GLY A 309 -10.14 17.22 -10.67
C GLY A 309 -9.92 15.85 -11.31
N LEU A 310 -9.91 15.80 -12.64
CA LEU A 310 -9.77 14.54 -13.38
C LEU A 310 -8.49 13.75 -12.99
N GLU A 311 -7.37 14.45 -12.79
CA GLU A 311 -6.10 13.84 -12.37
C GLU A 311 -6.19 13.26 -10.96
N GLU A 312 -6.86 13.96 -10.05
CA GLU A 312 -7.06 13.54 -8.67
C GLU A 312 -7.95 12.30 -8.61
N VAL A 313 -9.04 12.26 -9.39
CA VAL A 313 -9.90 11.07 -9.53
C VAL A 313 -9.08 9.87 -10.02
N ILE A 314 -8.23 10.05 -11.03
CA ILE A 314 -7.39 8.97 -11.58
C ILE A 314 -6.43 8.44 -10.51
N ASP A 315 -5.79 9.32 -9.75
CA ASP A 315 -4.82 8.95 -8.73
C ASP A 315 -5.47 8.30 -7.50
N GLU A 316 -6.66 8.73 -7.09
CA GLU A 316 -7.44 8.03 -6.07
C GLU A 316 -7.91 6.66 -6.54
N CYS A 317 -8.38 6.53 -7.78
CA CYS A 317 -8.72 5.24 -8.38
C CYS A 317 -7.55 4.25 -8.31
N LYS A 318 -6.36 4.65 -8.81
CA LYS A 318 -5.15 3.80 -8.72
C LYS A 318 -4.88 3.36 -7.28
N THR A 319 -4.96 4.30 -6.35
CA THR A 319 -4.66 4.09 -4.94
C THR A 319 -5.62 3.08 -4.31
N PHE A 320 -6.93 3.31 -4.42
CA PHE A 320 -7.93 2.46 -3.80
C PHE A 320 -7.95 1.06 -4.41
N TYR A 321 -7.73 0.95 -5.73
CA TYR A 321 -7.71 -0.36 -6.37
C TYR A 321 -6.52 -1.20 -5.94
N PHE A 322 -5.34 -0.57 -5.85
CA PHE A 322 -4.15 -1.25 -5.34
C PHE A 322 -4.32 -1.63 -3.88
N ALA A 323 -4.72 -0.68 -3.03
CA ALA A 323 -4.82 -0.89 -1.60
C ALA A 323 -5.86 -1.95 -1.26
N ALA A 324 -7.08 -1.84 -1.78
CA ALA A 324 -8.17 -2.74 -1.43
C ALA A 324 -7.94 -4.18 -1.91
N LYS A 325 -7.39 -4.36 -3.13
CA LYS A 325 -7.08 -5.70 -3.66
C LYS A 325 -6.00 -6.38 -2.82
N GLU A 326 -4.84 -5.74 -2.66
CA GLU A 326 -3.67 -6.40 -2.08
C GLU A 326 -3.87 -6.71 -0.60
N THR A 327 -4.41 -5.77 0.18
CA THR A 327 -4.55 -5.99 1.63
C THR A 327 -5.65 -7.00 1.95
N THR A 328 -6.78 -6.95 1.22
CA THR A 328 -7.91 -7.87 1.46
C THR A 328 -7.58 -9.28 0.97
N GLY A 329 -6.94 -9.38 -0.21
CA GLY A 329 -6.46 -10.66 -0.72
C GLY A 329 -5.50 -11.34 0.25
N ASP A 330 -4.46 -10.63 0.71
CA ASP A 330 -3.49 -11.18 1.66
C ASP A 330 -4.13 -11.54 3.01
N LEU A 331 -5.04 -10.71 3.53
CA LEU A 331 -5.79 -11.02 4.77
C LEU A 331 -6.58 -12.32 4.62
N MET A 332 -7.38 -12.44 3.57
CA MET A 332 -8.23 -13.61 3.32
C MET A 332 -7.41 -14.88 3.07
N THR A 333 -6.26 -14.77 2.39
CA THR A 333 -5.31 -15.88 2.26
C THR A 333 -4.84 -16.37 3.64
N TRP A 334 -4.43 -15.45 4.52
CA TRP A 334 -3.98 -15.83 5.87
C TRP A 334 -5.11 -16.38 6.73
N VAL A 335 -6.34 -15.86 6.62
CA VAL A 335 -7.51 -16.41 7.29
C VAL A 335 -7.71 -17.87 6.89
N LEU A 336 -7.71 -18.20 5.60
CA LEU A 336 -7.88 -19.58 5.13
C LEU A 336 -6.73 -20.50 5.58
N VAL A 337 -5.48 -20.02 5.52
CA VAL A 337 -4.32 -20.77 6.02
C VAL A 337 -4.47 -21.06 7.52
N LEU A 338 -4.82 -20.06 8.32
CA LEU A 338 -4.97 -20.22 9.77
C LEU A 338 -6.16 -21.13 10.12
N LEU A 339 -7.29 -21.03 9.43
CA LEU A 339 -8.42 -21.93 9.63
C LEU A 339 -8.07 -23.37 9.25
N ALA A 340 -7.28 -23.58 8.19
CA ALA A 340 -6.80 -24.92 7.82
C ALA A 340 -5.85 -25.52 8.89
N MET A 341 -5.05 -24.67 9.54
CA MET A 341 -4.15 -25.08 10.63
C MET A 341 -4.86 -25.26 11.99
N HIS A 342 -5.98 -24.58 12.20
CA HIS A 342 -6.72 -24.55 13.46
C HIS A 342 -8.18 -24.96 13.26
N GLN A 343 -8.39 -26.27 13.03
CA GLN A 343 -9.70 -26.82 12.68
C GLN A 343 -10.80 -26.60 13.73
N GLU A 344 -10.44 -26.46 15.00
CA GLU A 344 -11.38 -26.08 16.07
C GLU A 344 -12.08 -24.75 15.75
N TRP A 345 -11.30 -23.72 15.39
CA TRP A 345 -11.83 -22.41 15.00
C TRP A 345 -12.62 -22.47 13.70
N GLN A 346 -12.19 -23.30 12.75
CA GLN A 346 -12.95 -23.54 11.52
C GLN A 346 -14.34 -24.14 11.81
N ASN A 347 -14.42 -25.10 12.73
CA ASN A 347 -15.70 -25.73 13.10
C ASN A 347 -16.61 -24.75 13.83
N ILE A 348 -16.09 -23.99 14.79
CA ILE A 348 -16.87 -22.96 15.52
C ILE A 348 -17.44 -21.92 14.55
N ALA A 349 -16.62 -21.42 13.63
CA ALA A 349 -17.06 -20.46 12.61
C ALA A 349 -18.14 -21.06 11.69
N ARG A 350 -17.97 -22.32 11.27
CA ARG A 350 -18.94 -23.04 10.44
C ARG A 350 -20.27 -23.26 11.16
N GLU A 351 -20.24 -23.62 12.43
CA GLU A 351 -21.44 -23.79 13.26
C GLU A 351 -22.21 -22.46 13.42
N GLU A 352 -21.51 -21.34 13.63
CA GLU A 352 -22.15 -20.02 13.65
C GLU A 352 -22.82 -19.71 12.31
N VAL A 353 -22.13 -19.91 11.19
CA VAL A 353 -22.66 -19.69 9.85
C VAL A 353 -23.92 -20.52 9.61
N ILE A 354 -23.91 -21.81 9.94
CA ILE A 354 -25.08 -22.70 9.79
C ILE A 354 -26.23 -22.26 10.70
N ARG A 355 -25.94 -21.85 11.93
CA ARG A 355 -26.96 -21.38 12.88
C ARG A 355 -27.64 -20.10 12.42
N VAL A 356 -26.87 -19.15 11.87
CA VAL A 356 -27.34 -17.81 11.51
C VAL A 356 -27.96 -17.78 10.11
N LEU A 357 -27.32 -18.40 9.12
CA LEU A 357 -27.75 -18.38 7.72
C LEU A 357 -28.57 -19.62 7.33
N GLY A 358 -28.51 -20.70 8.11
CA GLY A 358 -29.05 -21.99 7.71
C GLY A 358 -28.14 -22.71 6.70
N PRO A 359 -28.49 -23.96 6.30
CA PRO A 359 -27.64 -24.78 5.44
C PRO A 359 -27.48 -24.27 4.00
N THR A 360 -28.45 -23.49 3.49
CA THR A 360 -28.49 -23.01 2.11
C THR A 360 -28.62 -21.49 2.01
N GLY A 361 -28.56 -20.78 3.13
CA GLY A 361 -28.72 -19.33 3.14
C GLY A 361 -27.48 -18.62 2.62
N SER A 362 -27.70 -17.49 1.95
CA SER A 362 -26.64 -16.58 1.52
C SER A 362 -26.54 -15.38 2.47
N PRO A 363 -25.33 -14.85 2.73
CA PRO A 363 -25.16 -13.67 3.56
C PRO A 363 -25.93 -12.46 3.00
N THR A 364 -26.68 -11.77 3.86
CA THR A 364 -27.32 -10.49 3.54
C THR A 364 -26.76 -9.37 4.42
N PRO A 365 -26.82 -8.10 4.00
CA PRO A 365 -26.24 -6.99 4.75
C PRO A 365 -26.67 -6.90 6.22
N ASP A 366 -27.90 -7.30 6.52
CA ASP A 366 -28.46 -7.19 7.88
C ASP A 366 -27.99 -8.33 8.77
N VAL A 367 -27.76 -9.52 8.20
CA VAL A 367 -27.35 -10.72 8.95
C VAL A 367 -25.84 -10.76 9.21
N LEU A 368 -25.03 -9.97 8.48
CA LEU A 368 -23.58 -9.90 8.72
C LEU A 368 -23.20 -9.49 10.15
N GLN A 369 -24.05 -8.69 10.82
CA GLN A 369 -23.80 -8.25 12.20
C GLN A 369 -23.97 -9.38 13.23
N ASP A 370 -24.66 -10.45 12.86
CA ASP A 370 -24.91 -11.60 13.71
C ASP A 370 -23.79 -12.66 13.65
N LEU A 371 -22.89 -12.55 12.67
CA LEU A 371 -21.71 -13.41 12.50
C LEU A 371 -20.52 -12.91 13.34
N LYS A 372 -20.68 -12.94 14.67
CA LYS A 372 -19.73 -12.36 15.62
C LYS A 372 -18.40 -13.10 15.64
N THR A 373 -18.43 -14.43 15.57
CA THR A 373 -17.23 -15.28 15.63
C THR A 373 -16.44 -15.21 14.33
N VAL A 374 -17.12 -15.13 13.19
CA VAL A 374 -16.47 -14.89 11.88
C VAL A 374 -15.84 -13.49 11.82
N SER A 375 -16.39 -12.51 12.54
CA SER A 375 -15.90 -11.13 12.55
C SER A 375 -14.80 -10.84 13.58
N SER A 376 -14.66 -11.68 14.61
CA SER A 376 -13.69 -11.56 15.70
C SER A 376 -12.36 -12.20 15.35
#